data_AF-A0A7X9DHS6-F1
#
_entry.id   AF-A0A7X9DHS6-F1
#
_cell.length_a   1.000
_cell.length_b   1.000
_cell.length_c   1.000
_cell.angle_alpha   90.00
_cell.angle_beta   90.00
_cell.angle_gamma   90.00
#
_symmetry.space_group_name_H-M   'P 1'
#
loop_
_entity.id
_entity.type
_entity.pdbx_description
1 polymer ?
#
loop_
_entity_poly.entity_id
_entity_poly.type
_entity_poly.pdbx_seq_one_letter_code
_entity_poly.pdbx_strand_id
1 'polypeptide(L)'
;KLPTERLREELLALPRIGPETADSILLYALERKIFVVDAYTKRIFTRLGILTGNEDYTAIQKMFHQNFEGTVHDYNEYHALIVKHGKDICTKKPHCDACCIADICKTV
;
A
#
# COMPACT_ATOMS: atom_id res chain seq x y z
N LYS A 1 20.25 -15.43 -4.02
CA LYS A 1 19.46 -14.28 -4.55
C LYS A 1 19.95 -13.03 -3.82
N LEU A 2 20.05 -11.86 -4.48
CA LEU A 2 20.37 -10.61 -3.78
C LEU A 2 19.32 -10.33 -2.68
N PRO A 3 19.73 -9.79 -1.51
CA PRO A 3 18.81 -9.33 -0.47
C PRO A 3 17.80 -8.31 -1.01
N THR A 4 16.59 -8.28 -0.44
CA THR A 4 15.51 -7.40 -0.89
C THR A 4 15.91 -5.93 -0.78
N GLU A 5 16.57 -5.56 0.31
CA GLU A 5 17.01 -4.19 0.62
C GLU A 5 18.01 -3.71 -0.44
N ARG A 6 19.00 -4.56 -0.78
CA ARG A 6 19.99 -4.25 -1.81
C ARG A 6 19.35 -4.09 -3.20
N LEU A 7 18.41 -4.96 -3.57
CA LEU A 7 17.68 -4.81 -4.83
C LEU A 7 16.86 -3.52 -4.87
N ARG A 8 16.25 -3.14 -3.73
CA ARG A 8 15.49 -1.90 -3.61
C ARG A 8 16.39 -0.68 -3.80
N GLU A 9 17.56 -0.66 -3.19
CA GLU A 9 18.57 0.39 -3.37
C GLU A 9 19.00 0.52 -4.84
N GLU A 10 19.28 -0.61 -5.50
CA GLU A 10 19.64 -0.63 -6.92
C GLU A 10 18.50 -0.10 -7.81
N LEU A 11 17.24 -0.46 -7.53
CA LEU A 11 16.08 0.06 -8.26
C LEU A 11 15.90 1.57 -8.05
N LEU A 12 16.04 2.06 -6.81
CA LEU A 12 15.90 3.49 -6.48
C LEU A 12 17.02 4.35 -7.04
N ALA A 13 18.19 3.77 -7.33
CA ALA A 13 19.28 4.46 -8.01
C ALA A 13 18.99 4.72 -9.51
N LEU A 14 18.00 4.04 -10.10
CA LEU A 14 17.64 4.22 -11.49
C LEU A 14 16.84 5.52 -11.70
N PRO A 15 17.09 6.24 -12.81
CA PRO A 15 16.37 7.46 -13.10
C PRO A 15 14.86 7.19 -13.24
N ARG A 16 14.05 8.02 -12.58
CA ARG A 16 12.57 7.98 -12.60
C ARG A 16 11.93 6.80 -11.87
N ILE A 17 12.70 6.01 -11.11
CA ILE A 17 12.13 5.00 -10.21
C ILE A 17 12.00 5.58 -8.80
N GLY A 18 10.76 5.81 -8.40
CA GLY A 18 10.42 6.16 -7.02
C GLY A 18 10.13 4.92 -6.15
N PRO A 19 9.91 5.12 -4.83
CA PRO A 19 9.61 4.04 -3.89
C PRO A 19 8.44 3.14 -4.31
N GLU A 20 7.35 3.73 -4.80
CA GLU A 20 6.17 2.99 -5.26
C GLU A 20 6.50 2.05 -6.43
N THR A 21 7.22 2.54 -7.43
CA THR A 21 7.64 1.75 -8.59
C THR A 21 8.64 0.65 -8.19
N ALA A 22 9.63 0.98 -7.37
CA ALA A 22 10.62 0.02 -6.90
C ALA A 22 9.95 -1.13 -6.13
N ASP A 23 9.04 -0.80 -5.22
CA ASP A 23 8.37 -1.79 -4.38
C ASP A 23 7.33 -2.59 -5.18
N SER A 24 6.73 -2.00 -6.21
CA SER A 24 5.87 -2.73 -7.16
C SER A 24 6.65 -3.78 -7.94
N ILE A 25 7.85 -3.44 -8.45
CA ILE A 25 8.72 -4.40 -9.13
C ILE A 25 9.13 -5.52 -8.16
N LEU A 26 9.52 -5.16 -6.94
CA LEU A 26 9.92 -6.13 -5.92
C LEU A 26 8.80 -7.11 -5.56
N LEU A 27 7.58 -6.59 -5.32
CA LEU A 27 6.44 -7.40 -4.89
C LEU A 27 5.89 -8.27 -6.03
N TYR A 28 5.59 -7.67 -7.18
CA TYR A 28 4.87 -8.35 -8.26
C TYR A 28 5.78 -9.16 -9.18
N ALA A 29 6.96 -8.65 -9.53
CA ALA A 29 7.84 -9.31 -10.50
C ALA A 29 8.92 -10.17 -9.84
N LEU A 30 9.40 -9.76 -8.66
CA LEU A 30 10.50 -10.43 -7.96
C LEU A 30 10.06 -11.23 -6.73
N GLU A 31 8.75 -11.33 -6.49
CA GLU A 31 8.14 -12.11 -5.41
C GLU A 31 8.76 -11.83 -4.03
N ARG A 32 9.06 -10.56 -3.75
CA ARG A 32 9.59 -10.11 -2.46
C ARG A 32 8.46 -9.64 -1.55
N LYS A 33 8.53 -10.02 -0.28
CA LYS A 33 7.57 -9.59 0.73
C LYS A 33 7.80 -8.13 1.13
N ILE A 34 7.35 -7.21 0.29
CA ILE A 34 7.39 -5.76 0.52
C ILE A 34 6.04 -5.16 0.16
N PHE A 35 5.59 -4.16 0.92
CA PHE A 35 4.24 -3.61 0.73
C PHE A 35 4.34 -2.33 -0.09
N VAL A 36 3.53 -2.22 -1.12
CA VAL A 36 3.49 -1.03 -1.99
C VAL A 36 2.56 0.00 -1.35
N VAL A 37 3.05 1.22 -1.18
CA VAL A 37 2.24 2.33 -0.67
C VAL A 37 1.94 3.30 -1.80
N ASP A 38 0.67 3.44 -2.14
CA ASP A 38 0.22 4.34 -3.20
C ASP A 38 -0.78 5.40 -2.68
N ALA A 39 -1.34 6.17 -3.61
CA ALA A 39 -2.35 7.18 -3.28
C ALA A 39 -3.67 6.58 -2.76
N TYR A 40 -4.00 5.34 -3.10
CA TYR A 40 -5.19 4.65 -2.61
C TYR A 40 -5.00 4.25 -1.15
N THR A 41 -3.86 3.64 -0.83
CA THR A 41 -3.42 3.26 0.51
C THR A 41 -3.48 4.46 1.44
N LYS A 42 -2.81 5.56 1.06
CA LYS A 42 -2.81 6.81 1.85
C LYS A 42 -4.23 7.29 2.14
N ARG A 43 -5.07 7.40 1.11
CA ARG A 43 -6.45 7.89 1.26
C ARG A 43 -7.31 6.99 2.13
N ILE A 44 -7.31 5.69 1.88
CA ILE A 44 -8.15 4.73 2.61
C ILE A 44 -7.70 4.68 4.07
N PHE A 45 -6.40 4.57 4.34
CA PHE A 45 -5.92 4.47 5.71
C PHE A 45 -6.11 5.77 6.50
N THR A 46 -6.03 6.95 5.87
CA THR A 46 -6.41 8.21 6.52
C THR A 46 -7.90 8.25 6.86
N ARG A 47 -8.79 7.80 5.96
CA ARG A 47 -10.25 7.75 6.22
C ARG A 47 -10.64 6.76 7.31
N LEU A 48 -9.96 5.63 7.38
CA LEU A 48 -10.09 4.68 8.50
C LEU A 48 -9.52 5.25 9.82
N GLY A 49 -8.80 6.37 9.76
CA GLY A 49 -8.10 6.98 10.89
C GLY A 49 -6.99 6.09 11.45
N ILE A 50 -6.33 5.34 10.56
CA ILE A 50 -5.07 4.63 10.79
C ILE A 50 -3.90 5.61 10.59
N LEU A 51 -4.02 6.50 9.61
CA LEU A 51 -3.03 7.56 9.33
C LEU A 51 -3.59 8.93 9.71
N THR A 52 -2.69 9.82 10.12
CA THR A 52 -3.01 11.24 10.34
C THR A 52 -2.95 12.07 9.06
N GLY A 53 -2.31 11.56 8.01
CA GLY A 53 -2.18 12.19 6.69
C GLY A 53 -0.84 12.89 6.46
N ASN A 54 0.05 12.91 7.46
CA ASN A 54 1.38 13.53 7.39
C ASN A 54 2.52 12.51 7.24
N GLU A 55 2.20 11.20 7.27
CA GLU A 55 3.17 10.13 7.20
C GLU A 55 3.79 10.02 5.80
N ASP A 56 5.11 9.87 5.76
CA ASP A 56 5.81 9.59 4.51
C ASP A 56 5.62 8.13 4.07
N TYR A 57 6.09 7.82 2.86
CA TYR A 57 5.99 6.48 2.28
C TYR A 57 6.60 5.39 3.19
N THR A 58 7.79 5.66 3.73
CA THR A 58 8.56 4.70 4.52
C THR A 58 7.88 4.42 5.86
N ALA A 59 7.33 5.45 6.50
CA ALA A 59 6.57 5.33 7.74
C ALA A 59 5.33 4.46 7.55
N ILE A 60 4.57 4.67 6.47
CA ILE A 60 3.38 3.87 6.17
C ILE A 60 3.74 2.42 5.87
N GLN A 61 4.77 2.18 5.06
CA GLN A 61 5.22 0.83 4.73
C GLN A 61 5.69 0.07 5.98
N LYS A 62 6.50 0.73 6.81
CA LYS A 62 6.98 0.15 8.07
C LYS A 62 5.83 -0.18 9.00
N MET A 63 4.86 0.72 9.15
CA MET A 63 3.66 0.48 9.95
C MET A 63 2.92 -0.76 9.44
N PHE A 64 2.73 -0.89 8.12
CA PHE A 64 2.08 -2.07 7.55
C PHE A 64 2.85 -3.36 7.88
N HIS A 65 4.17 -3.39 7.67
CA HIS A 65 5.01 -4.57 7.97
C HIS A 65 5.02 -4.97 9.44
N GLN A 66 4.84 -4.00 10.35
CA GLN A 66 4.78 -4.28 11.80
C GLN A 66 3.44 -4.85 12.25
N ASN A 67 2.36 -4.61 11.50
CA ASN A 67 1.00 -4.96 11.92
C ASN A 67 0.35 -6.06 11.07
N PHE A 68 0.96 -6.41 9.94
CA PHE A 68 0.44 -7.45 9.06
C PHE A 68 1.47 -8.56 8.84
N GLU A 69 1.21 -9.71 9.43
CA GLU A 69 1.98 -10.93 9.21
C GLU A 69 1.31 -11.76 8.10
N GLY A 70 1.85 -11.64 6.89
CA GLY A 70 1.37 -12.38 5.72
C GLY A 70 2.49 -12.98 4.90
N THR A 71 2.10 -13.77 3.91
CA THR A 71 2.94 -14.26 2.82
C THR A 71 3.12 -13.19 1.73
N VAL A 72 4.00 -13.45 0.76
CA VAL A 72 4.13 -12.59 -0.44
C VAL A 72 2.81 -12.52 -1.22
N HIS A 73 2.04 -13.62 -1.25
CA HIS A 73 0.74 -13.65 -1.90
C HIS A 73 -0.25 -12.72 -1.20
N ASP A 74 -0.31 -12.78 0.13
CA ASP A 74 -1.21 -11.92 0.91
C ASP A 74 -0.88 -10.44 0.71
N TYR A 75 0.40 -10.07 0.60
CA TYR A 75 0.80 -8.69 0.32
C TYR A 75 0.35 -8.23 -1.07
N ASN A 76 0.47 -9.10 -2.08
CA ASN A 76 0.00 -8.84 -3.43
C ASN A 76 -1.52 -8.64 -3.47
N GLU A 77 -2.26 -9.54 -2.82
CA GLU A 77 -3.72 -9.49 -2.76
C GLU A 77 -4.18 -8.25 -1.97
N TYR A 78 -3.58 -7.97 -0.82
CA TYR A 78 -3.94 -6.81 0.00
C TYR A 78 -3.79 -5.50 -0.79
N HIS A 79 -2.63 -5.31 -1.46
CA HIS A 79 -2.43 -4.13 -2.29
C HIS A 79 -3.45 -4.07 -3.44
N ALA A 80 -3.72 -5.19 -4.12
CA ALA A 80 -4.72 -5.24 -5.19
C ALA A 80 -6.14 -4.90 -4.69
N LEU A 81 -6.52 -5.36 -3.51
CA LEU A 81 -7.80 -5.05 -2.87
C LEU A 81 -7.91 -3.58 -2.49
N ILE A 82 -6.85 -2.95 -1.96
CA ILE A 82 -6.81 -1.50 -1.72
C ILE A 82 -7.04 -0.75 -3.02
N VAL A 83 -6.30 -1.09 -4.08
CA VAL A 83 -6.40 -0.41 -5.38
C VAL A 83 -7.82 -0.54 -5.94
N LYS A 84 -8.37 -1.76 -5.94
CA LYS A 84 -9.74 -2.01 -6.43
C LYS A 84 -10.78 -1.26 -5.61
N HIS A 85 -10.71 -1.36 -4.29
CA HIS A 85 -11.65 -0.67 -3.41
C HIS A 85 -11.53 0.86 -3.53
N GLY A 86 -10.32 1.39 -3.61
CA GLY A 86 -10.05 2.82 -3.75
C GLY A 86 -10.48 3.39 -5.10
N LYS A 87 -10.43 2.58 -6.16
CA LYS A 87 -10.88 2.96 -7.51
C LYS A 87 -12.39 2.91 -7.66
N ASP A 88 -13.04 1.88 -7.12
CA ASP A 88 -14.44 1.58 -7.43
C ASP A 88 -15.41 2.09 -6.34
N ILE A 89 -14.98 2.14 -5.07
CA ILE A 89 -15.84 2.45 -3.92
C ILE A 89 -15.34 3.68 -3.16
N CYS A 90 -14.13 3.62 -2.60
CA CYS A 90 -13.53 4.67 -1.77
C CYS A 90 -12.81 5.74 -2.61
N THR A 91 -13.53 6.29 -3.60
CA THR A 91 -13.02 7.34 -4.50
C THR A 91 -12.93 8.70 -3.79
N LYS A 92 -12.54 9.77 -4.50
CA LYS A 92 -12.57 11.13 -3.93
C LYS A 92 -13.97 11.49 -3.39
N LYS A 93 -15.04 11.05 -4.06
CA LYS A 93 -16.43 11.10 -3.59
C LYS A 93 -16.92 9.66 -3.35
N PRO A 94 -16.74 9.12 -2.13
CA PRO A 94 -16.91 7.69 -1.89
C PRO A 94 -18.38 7.26 -1.95
N HIS A 95 -18.59 6.00 -2.32
CA HIS A 95 -19.89 5.32 -2.26
C HIS A 95 -20.04 4.58 -0.92
N CYS A 96 -20.12 5.33 0.19
CA CYS A 96 -20.10 4.76 1.54
C CYS A 96 -21.24 3.76 1.79
N ASP A 97 -22.45 3.99 1.23
CA ASP A 97 -23.59 3.09 1.37
C ASP A 97 -23.35 1.69 0.77
N ALA A 98 -22.42 1.58 -0.17
CA ALA A 98 -22.01 0.33 -0.81
C ALA A 98 -20.63 -0.18 -0.33
N CYS A 99 -20.06 0.46 0.69
CA CYS A 99 -18.73 0.15 1.18
C CYS A 99 -18.75 -1.01 2.18
N CYS A 100 -18.02 -2.09 1.86
CA CYS A 100 -17.95 -3.29 2.70
C CYS A 100 -17.23 -3.11 4.05
N ILE A 101 -16.63 -1.95 4.29
CA ILE A 101 -15.93 -1.59 5.54
C ILE A 101 -16.45 -0.27 6.13
N ALA A 102 -17.67 0.12 5.78
CA ALA A 102 -18.29 1.36 6.26
C ALA A 102 -18.46 1.37 7.79
N ASP A 103 -18.82 0.23 8.37
CA ASP A 103 -19.06 0.02 9.79
C ASP A 103 -17.84 0.33 10.68
N ILE A 104 -16.62 0.19 10.14
CA ILE A 104 -15.37 0.50 10.85
C ILE A 104 -14.70 1.81 10.40
N CYS A 105 -15.30 2.53 9.44
CA CYS A 105 -14.70 3.73 8.86
C CYS A 105 -15.12 4.99 9.65
N LYS A 106 -14.14 5.82 10.03
CA LYS A 106 -14.36 7.02 10.87
C LYS A 106 -14.91 8.23 10.10
N THR A 107 -14.97 8.14 8.76
CA THR A 107 -15.34 9.26 7.88
C THR A 107 -16.46 8.88 6.92
N VAL A 108 -17.33 7.93 7.29
CA VAL A 108 -18.55 7.62 6.52
C VAL A 108 -19.40 8.87 6.36
#